data_AF-A0A850TFZ1-F1
#
_entry.id   AF-A0A850TFZ1-F1
#
_cell.length_a   1.000
_cell.length_b   1.000
_cell.length_c   1.000
_cell.angle_alpha   90.00
_cell.angle_beta   90.00
_cell.angle_gamma   90.00
#
_symmetry.space_group_name_H-M   'P 1'
#
loop_
_entity.id
_entity.type
_entity.pdbx_description
1 polymer ?
#
loop_
_entity_poly.entity_id
_entity_poly.type
_entity_poly.pdbx_seq_one_letter_code
_entity_poly.pdbx_strand_id
1 'polypeptide(L)'
;MEKCPACRALVSPGQTVCRRCKTDLSVLLNMETQAQMHRDRALAAFERQAFEEMFYHAKRSAGLINTPDAIRLMAGAAVLAGRYETALNLGMEI
;
A
#
# COMPACT_ATOMS: atom_id res chain seq x y z
N MET A 1 -10.73 6.60 -0.85
CA MET A 1 -12.02 5.98 -1.24
C MET A 1 -13.09 6.98 -1.71
N GLU A 2 -13.77 6.73 -2.84
CA GLU A 2 -14.86 7.60 -3.37
C GLU A 2 -16.27 6.98 -3.27
N LYS A 3 -16.36 5.64 -3.19
CA LYS A 3 -17.62 4.89 -3.11
C LYS A 3 -17.56 3.85 -2.00
N CYS A 4 -18.69 3.64 -1.34
CA CYS A 4 -18.83 2.60 -0.33
C CYS A 4 -18.74 1.21 -0.99
N PRO A 5 -17.88 0.30 -0.49
CA PRO A 5 -17.74 -1.02 -1.09
C PRO A 5 -18.99 -1.90 -0.93
N ALA A 6 -19.77 -1.68 0.13
CA ALA A 6 -20.97 -2.47 0.41
C ALA A 6 -22.18 -2.04 -0.44
N CYS A 7 -22.45 -0.73 -0.55
CA CYS A 7 -23.67 -0.23 -1.19
C CYS A 7 -23.44 0.70 -2.39
N ARG A 8 -22.18 0.94 -2.77
CA ARG A 8 -21.75 1.80 -3.88
C ARG A 8 -22.20 3.26 -3.81
N ALA A 9 -22.78 3.71 -2.69
CA ALA A 9 -23.08 5.12 -2.47
C ALA A 9 -21.79 5.96 -2.45
N LEU A 10 -21.88 7.22 -2.90
CA LEU A 10 -20.78 8.17 -2.80
C LEU A 10 -20.40 8.39 -1.32
N VAL A 11 -19.10 8.47 -1.07
CA VAL A 11 -18.53 8.66 0.27
C VAL A 11 -17.71 9.95 0.25
N SER A 12 -17.95 10.84 1.21
CA SER A 12 -17.15 12.05 1.35
C SER A 12 -15.76 11.73 1.91
N PRO A 13 -14.71 12.50 1.57
CA PRO A 13 -13.39 12.32 2.16
C PRO A 13 -13.43 12.32 3.69
N GLY A 14 -12.73 11.39 4.34
CA GLY A 14 -12.68 11.25 5.80
C GLY A 14 -13.93 10.65 6.45
N GLN A 15 -14.95 10.28 5.68
CA GLN A 15 -16.17 9.68 6.22
C GLN A 15 -15.94 8.23 6.68
N THR A 16 -16.02 8.00 7.99
CA THR A 16 -15.76 6.69 8.62
C THR A 16 -16.95 5.75 8.61
N VAL A 17 -18.18 6.22 8.41
CA VAL A 17 -19.38 5.38 8.36
C VAL A 17 -20.23 5.75 7.16
N CYS A 18 -20.67 4.76 6.37
CA CYS A 18 -21.54 5.02 5.23
C CYS A 18 -22.90 5.56 5.67
N ARG A 19 -23.32 6.72 5.15
CA ARG A 19 -24.63 7.32 5.48
C ARG A 19 -25.82 6.44 5.07
N ARG A 20 -25.69 5.69 3.97
CA ARG A 20 -26.74 4.84 3.38
C ARG A 20 -26.87 3.49 4.08
N CYS A 21 -25.81 2.69 4.09
CA CYS A 21 -25.86 1.31 4.60
C CYS A 21 -25.28 1.15 6.01
N LYS A 22 -24.78 2.23 6.62
CA LYS A 22 -24.15 2.23 7.96
C LYS A 22 -22.91 1.33 8.10
N THR A 23 -22.38 0.78 7.00
CA THR A 23 -21.10 0.07 7.01
C THR A 23 -20.01 0.96 7.57
N ASP A 24 -19.24 0.40 8.50
CA ASP A 24 -18.02 1.01 9.01
C ASP A 24 -16.92 0.96 7.94
N LEU A 25 -16.47 2.13 7.54
CA LEU A 25 -15.42 2.38 6.56
C LEU A 25 -14.07 2.72 7.23
N SER A 26 -14.05 2.90 8.56
CA SER A 26 -12.86 3.29 9.30
C SER A 26 -11.71 2.31 9.11
N VAL A 27 -12.01 1.01 9.05
CA VAL A 27 -11.02 -0.06 8.83
C VAL A 27 -10.29 0.15 7.50
N LEU A 28 -11.03 0.41 6.41
CA LEU A 28 -10.44 0.61 5.09
C LEU A 28 -9.64 1.91 5.01
N LEU A 29 -10.15 3.00 5.60
CA LEU A 29 -9.43 4.27 5.67
C LEU A 29 -8.13 4.16 6.50
N ASN A 30 -8.15 3.37 7.56
CA ASN A 30 -6.97 3.07 8.37
C ASN A 30 -5.94 2.25 7.58
N MET A 31 -6.38 1.28 6.78
CA MET A 31 -5.50 0.54 5.85
C MET A 31 -4.87 1.47 4.81
N GLU A 32 -5.65 2.38 4.20
CA GLU A 32 -5.13 3.42 3.28
C GLU A 32 -4.05 4.27 3.95
N THR A 33 -4.31 4.72 5.18
CA THR A 33 -3.37 5.53 5.95
C THR A 33 -2.09 4.77 6.28
N GLN A 34 -2.20 3.52 6.75
CA GLN A 34 -1.04 2.69 7.08
C GLN A 34 -0.21 2.33 5.85
N ALA A 35 -0.85 2.07 4.71
CA ALA A 35 -0.15 1.81 3.45
C ALA A 35 0.70 3.03 3.06
N GLN A 36 0.12 4.23 3.11
CA GLN A 36 0.84 5.47 2.82
C GLN A 36 2.01 5.70 3.79
N MET A 37 1.80 5.50 5.10
CA MET A 37 2.88 5.61 6.09
C MET A 37 4.04 4.65 5.81
N HIS A 38 3.74 3.41 5.41
CA HIS A 38 4.78 2.44 5.04
C HIS A 38 5.50 2.83 3.75
N ARG A 39 4.77 3.34 2.75
CA ARG A 39 5.37 3.88 1.53
C ARG A 39 6.36 5.00 1.84
N ASP A 40 5.96 5.97 2.67
CA ASP A 40 6.82 7.10 3.02
C ASP A 40 8.08 6.65 3.76
N ARG A 41 7.97 5.67 4.66
CA ARG A 41 9.13 5.06 5.33
C ARG A 41 10.05 4.31 4.37
N ALA A 42 9.49 3.62 3.37
CA ALA A 42 10.30 2.97 2.35
C ALA A 42 11.12 3.98 1.54
N LEU A 43 10.52 5.12 1.18
CA LEU A 43 11.21 6.22 0.49
C LEU A 43 12.30 6.84 1.37
N ALA A 44 12.02 7.10 2.65
CA ALA A 44 13.03 7.61 3.58
C ALA A 44 14.18 6.60 3.83
N ALA A 45 13.91 5.30 3.77
CA ALA A 45 14.95 4.27 3.84
C ALA A 45 15.79 4.21 2.57
N PHE A 46 15.18 4.41 1.39
CA PHE A 46 15.88 4.52 0.11
C PHE A 46 16.89 5.67 0.10
N GLU A 47 16.48 6.86 0.57
CA GLU A 47 17.37 8.04 0.66
C GLU A 47 18.61 7.78 1.54
N ARG A 48 18.49 6.91 2.55
CA ARG A 48 19.57 6.52 3.46
C ARG A 48 20.29 5.24 3.04
N GLN A 49 19.99 4.70 1.85
CA GLN A 49 20.51 3.43 1.32
C GLN A 49 20.27 2.20 2.24
N ALA A 50 19.27 2.28 3.11
CA ALA A 50 18.88 1.20 4.01
C ALA A 50 17.93 0.22 3.29
N PHE A 51 18.46 -0.54 2.31
CA PHE A 51 17.62 -1.29 1.37
C PHE A 51 16.81 -2.44 1.99
N GLU A 52 17.30 -3.07 3.05
CA GLU A 52 16.51 -4.06 3.81
C GLU A 52 15.29 -3.43 4.51
N GLU A 53 15.46 -2.23 5.09
CA GLU A 53 14.36 -1.46 5.69
C GLU A 53 13.38 -0.96 4.62
N MET A 54 13.91 -0.50 3.49
CA MET A 54 13.11 -0.13 2.31
C MET A 54 12.22 -1.30 1.87
N PHE A 55 12.81 -2.49 1.70
CA PHE A 55 12.07 -3.69 1.29
C PHE A 55 11.00 -4.09 2.31
N TYR A 56 11.33 -4.06 3.60
CA TYR A 56 10.36 -4.34 4.67
C TYR A 56 9.13 -3.43 4.56
N HIS A 57 9.35 -2.11 4.42
CA HIS A 57 8.27 -1.15 4.36
C HIS A 57 7.50 -1.19 3.03
N ALA A 58 8.18 -1.37 1.90
CA ALA A 58 7.53 -1.51 0.59
C ALA A 58 6.61 -2.74 0.56
N LYS A 59 7.08 -3.89 1.08
CA LYS A 59 6.26 -5.11 1.21
C LYS A 59 5.02 -4.90 2.08
N ARG A 60 5.15 -4.18 3.21
CA ARG A 60 4.01 -3.86 4.08
C ARG A 60 2.99 -2.96 3.39
N SER A 61 3.44 -1.94 2.66
CA SER A 61 2.56 -1.08 1.87
C SER A 61 1.77 -1.88 0.84
N ALA A 62 2.45 -2.71 0.04
CA ALA A 62 1.82 -3.53 -1.00
C ALA A 62 0.85 -4.58 -0.44
N GLY A 63 1.15 -5.14 0.74
CA GLY A 63 0.26 -6.09 1.41
C GLY A 63 -1.02 -5.46 1.97
N LEU A 64 -1.02 -4.16 2.27
CA LEU A 64 -2.21 -3.43 2.71
C LEU A 64 -3.06 -2.97 1.52
N ILE A 65 -2.40 -2.40 0.51
CA ILE A 65 -3.04 -1.95 -0.72
C ILE A 65 -2.19 -2.41 -1.90
N ASN A 66 -2.74 -3.38 -2.63
CA ASN A 66 -2.12 -3.91 -3.83
C ASN A 66 -2.47 -3.01 -5.02
N THR A 67 -1.65 -1.99 -5.25
CA THR A 67 -1.69 -1.17 -6.48
C THR A 67 -0.45 -1.45 -7.34
N PRO A 68 -0.52 -1.21 -8.66
CA PRO A 68 0.64 -1.37 -9.53
C PRO A 68 1.88 -0.60 -9.04
N ASP A 69 1.69 0.62 -8.52
CA ASP A 69 2.79 1.43 -7.99
C ASP A 69 3.39 0.85 -6.70
N ALA A 70 2.56 0.28 -5.82
CA ALA A 70 3.05 -0.38 -4.61
C ALA A 70 3.86 -1.64 -4.94
N ILE A 71 3.42 -2.42 -5.94
CA ILE A 71 4.14 -3.60 -6.41
C ILE A 71 5.45 -3.21 -7.11
N ARG A 72 5.46 -2.16 -7.94
CA ARG A 72 6.69 -1.62 -8.55
C ARG A 72 7.71 -1.16 -7.50
N LEU A 73 7.26 -0.44 -6.47
CA LEU A 73 8.11 -0.04 -5.36
C LEU A 73 8.69 -1.25 -4.63
N MET A 74 7.88 -2.28 -4.36
CA MET A 74 8.33 -3.52 -3.72
C MET A 74 9.33 -4.28 -4.59
N ALA A 75 9.10 -4.39 -5.90
CA ALA A 75 10.01 -5.05 -6.84
C ALA A 75 11.37 -4.31 -6.90
N GLY A 76 11.35 -2.97 -7.01
CA GLY A 76 12.56 -2.16 -6.96
C GLY A 76 13.32 -2.30 -5.63
N ALA A 77 12.61 -2.29 -4.51
CA ALA A 77 13.21 -2.53 -3.19
C ALA A 77 13.82 -3.93 -3.08
N ALA A 78 13.18 -4.95 -3.67
CA ALA A 78 13.68 -6.31 -3.69
C ALA A 78 15.00 -6.41 -4.47
N VAL A 79 15.12 -5.74 -5.61
CA VAL A 79 16.38 -5.68 -6.38
C VAL A 79 17.50 -5.05 -5.53
N LEU A 80 17.22 -3.90 -4.92
CA LEU A 80 18.21 -3.16 -4.11
C LEU A 80 18.62 -3.92 -2.84
N ALA A 81 17.72 -4.73 -2.28
CA ALA A 81 18.02 -5.61 -1.15
C ALA A 81 18.63 -6.97 -1.56
N GLY A 82 18.94 -7.19 -2.84
CA GLY A 82 19.54 -8.45 -3.33
C GLY A 82 18.56 -9.64 -3.37
N ARG A 83 17.26 -9.39 -3.29
CA ARG A 83 16.18 -10.41 -3.28
C ARG A 83 15.66 -10.66 -4.70
N TYR A 84 16.55 -11.12 -5.58
CA TYR A 84 16.27 -11.18 -7.03
C TYR A 84 15.13 -12.13 -7.40
N GLU A 85 14.99 -13.28 -6.76
CA GLU A 85 13.87 -14.20 -7.00
C GLU A 85 12.52 -13.52 -6.70
N THR A 86 12.45 -12.76 -5.60
CA THR A 86 11.26 -11.99 -5.25
C THR A 86 10.99 -10.90 -6.28
N ALA A 87 12.03 -10.19 -6.71
CA ALA A 87 11.90 -9.15 -7.73
C ALA A 87 11.37 -9.70 -9.07
N LEU A 88 11.88 -10.85 -9.52
CA LEU A 88 11.45 -11.51 -10.75
C LEU A 88 9.99 -11.96 -10.66
N ASN A 89 9.60 -12.60 -9.55
CA ASN A 89 8.22 -13.05 -9.35
C ASN A 89 7.24 -11.87 -9.39
N LEU A 90 7.57 -10.76 -8.72
CA LEU A 90 6.74 -9.55 -8.73
C LEU A 90 6.69 -8.91 -10.12
N GLY A 91 7.82 -8.89 -10.85
CA GLY A 91 7.90 -8.28 -12.18
C GLY A 91 7.11 -9.01 -13.26
N MET A 92 6.75 -10.28 -13.05
CA MET A 92 5.88 -11.05 -13.95
C MET A 92 4.38 -10.77 -13.73
N GLU A 93 4.01 -10.14 -12.61
CA GLU A 93 2.62 -9.85 -12.23
C GLU A 93 2.18 -8.42 -12.62
N ILE A 94 3.10 -7.58 -13.11
CA ILE A 94 2.89 -6.17 -13.51
C ILE A 94 2.75 -6.07 -15.03
#